data_AF-A0AAX6NCD1-F1
#
_entry.id   AF-A0AAX6NCD1-F1
#
_cell.length_a   1.000
_cell.length_b   1.000
_cell.length_c   1.000
_cell.angle_alpha   90.00
_cell.angle_beta   90.00
_cell.angle_gamma   90.00
#
_symmetry.space_group_name_H-M   'P 1'
#
loop_
_entity.id
_entity.type
_entity.pdbx_description
1 polymer ?
#
loop_
_entity_poly.entity_id
_entity_poly.type
_entity_poly.pdbx_seq_one_letter_code
_entity_poly.pdbx_strand_id
1 'polypeptide(L)'
;MGISREDVAEIIPEALFADGFDEALIGYVQRAGMMVALYDARKCIDVLIIDDDMSEEDALEYFHYNVLGAWVGEYTPVFAFLEDYL
;
A
#
# COMPACT_ATOMS: atom_id res chain seq x y z
N MET A 1 -10.98 5.40 -9.39
CA MET A 1 -10.07 5.84 -10.47
C MET A 1 -8.78 6.19 -9.77
N GLY A 2 -7.90 5.20 -9.61
CA GLY A 2 -6.58 5.37 -8.99
C GLY A 2 -5.55 5.82 -10.02
N ILE A 3 -4.35 6.16 -9.54
CA ILE A 3 -3.16 6.36 -10.37
C ILE A 3 -2.53 5.00 -10.69
N SER A 4 -1.91 4.81 -11.86
CA SER A 4 -1.22 3.55 -12.16
C SER A 4 0.21 3.51 -11.58
N ARG A 5 0.82 2.31 -11.53
CA ARG A 5 2.24 2.18 -11.13
C ARG A 5 3.16 2.94 -12.09
N GLU A 6 2.85 2.88 -13.38
CA GLU A 6 3.62 3.57 -14.43
C GLU A 6 3.58 5.09 -14.21
N ASP A 7 2.40 5.65 -13.96
CA ASP A 7 2.24 7.08 -13.67
C ASP A 7 3.06 7.51 -12.43
N VAL A 8 3.06 6.69 -11.37
CA VAL A 8 3.88 6.95 -10.17
C VAL A 8 5.37 6.83 -10.48
N ALA A 9 5.78 5.83 -11.25
CA ALA A 9 7.18 5.60 -11.60
C ALA A 9 7.76 6.69 -12.54
N GLU A 10 6.91 7.34 -13.36
CA GLU A 10 7.33 8.52 -14.13
C GLU A 10 7.70 9.71 -13.24
N ILE A 11 7.04 9.83 -12.07
CA ILE A 11 7.25 10.92 -11.11
C ILE A 11 8.37 10.57 -10.12
N ILE A 12 8.44 9.31 -9.72
CA ILE A 12 9.34 8.77 -8.71
C ILE A 12 10.00 7.51 -9.30
N PRO A 13 11.08 7.65 -10.10
CA PRO A 13 11.72 6.51 -10.78
C PRO A 13 12.20 5.39 -9.84
N GLU A 14 12.52 5.74 -8.59
CA GLU A 14 12.97 4.81 -7.55
C GLU A 14 11.84 4.26 -6.66
N ALA A 15 10.58 4.59 -6.96
CA ALA A 15 9.44 4.14 -6.16
C ALA A 15 9.44 2.62 -5.98
N LEU A 16 9.25 2.19 -4.74
CA LEU A 16 8.92 0.80 -4.42
C LEU A 16 7.42 0.69 -4.23
N PHE A 17 6.87 -0.45 -4.65
CA PHE A 17 5.45 -0.71 -4.66
C PHE A 17 5.13 -1.93 -3.79
N ALA A 18 3.92 -2.00 -3.26
CA ALA A 18 3.43 -3.16 -2.54
C ALA A 18 2.87 -4.15 -3.56
N ASP A 19 3.62 -5.22 -3.85
CA ASP A 19 3.23 -6.21 -4.87
C ASP A 19 1.92 -6.91 -4.51
N GLY A 20 1.04 -7.06 -5.49
CA GLY A 20 -0.31 -7.61 -5.32
C GLY A 20 -1.38 -6.59 -4.91
N PHE A 21 -1.01 -5.34 -4.57
CA PHE A 21 -1.95 -4.35 -4.01
C PHE A 21 -2.31 -3.21 -4.97
N ASP A 22 -2.31 -3.44 -6.28
CA ASP A 22 -2.47 -2.38 -7.30
C ASP A 22 -3.80 -1.61 -7.16
N GLU A 23 -4.88 -2.31 -6.82
CA GLU A 23 -6.20 -1.72 -6.59
C GLU A 23 -6.24 -0.79 -5.36
N ALA A 24 -5.29 -0.97 -4.45
CA ALA A 24 -5.11 -0.13 -3.27
C ALA A 24 -4.19 1.08 -3.52
N LEU A 25 -3.53 1.18 -4.68
CA LEU A 25 -2.71 2.34 -5.03
C LEU A 25 -3.63 3.56 -5.28
N ILE A 26 -3.49 4.58 -4.43
CA ILE A 26 -4.33 5.79 -4.50
C ILE A 26 -3.55 7.05 -4.86
N GLY A 27 -2.22 7.00 -4.86
CA GLY A 27 -1.41 8.17 -5.13
C GLY A 27 0.06 8.00 -4.78
N TYR A 28 0.69 9.13 -4.52
CA TYR A 28 2.01 9.26 -3.93
C TYR A 28 1.97 10.36 -2.86
N VAL A 29 2.92 10.33 -1.93
CA VAL A 29 2.94 11.27 -0.80
C VAL A 29 4.37 11.58 -0.36
N GLN A 30 4.55 12.73 0.27
CA GLN A 30 5.82 13.11 0.88
C GLN A 30 5.97 12.46 2.27
N ARG A 31 6.98 11.61 2.45
CA ARG A 31 7.43 11.06 3.74
C ARG A 31 8.84 11.55 4.02
N ALA A 32 9.05 12.33 5.08
CA ALA A 32 10.38 12.74 5.54
C ALA A 32 11.30 13.31 4.43
N GLY A 33 10.75 14.13 3.52
CA GLY A 33 11.49 14.79 2.44
C GLY A 33 11.66 13.97 1.16
N MET A 34 11.17 12.74 1.10
CA MET A 34 11.11 11.90 -0.11
C MET A 34 9.67 11.66 -0.54
N MET A 35 9.46 11.47 -1.84
CA MET A 35 8.18 11.07 -2.40
C MET A 35 8.13 9.55 -2.48
N VAL A 36 7.04 8.93 -2.06
CA VAL A 36 6.83 7.48 -2.10
C VAL A 36 5.39 7.16 -2.53
N ALA A 37 5.14 5.94 -3.00
CA ALA A 37 3.80 5.48 -3.32
C ALA A 37 2.90 5.45 -2.07
N LEU A 38 1.63 5.81 -2.25
CA LEU A 38 0.60 5.86 -1.22
C LEU A 38 -0.51 4.87 -1.53
N TYR A 39 -0.77 3.98 -0.58
CA TYR A 39 -1.83 2.98 -0.65
C TYR A 39 -2.93 3.26 0.36
N ASP A 40 -4.14 2.84 0.05
CA ASP A 40 -5.26 2.75 0.99
C ASP A 40 -5.15 1.44 1.78
N ALA A 41 -4.95 1.54 3.09
CA ALA A 41 -4.76 0.38 3.96
C ALA A 41 -5.97 -0.56 3.94
N ARG A 42 -7.20 -0.03 3.88
CA ARG A 42 -8.40 -0.87 3.91
C ARG A 42 -8.53 -1.68 2.63
N LYS A 43 -8.22 -1.07 1.48
CA LYS A 43 -8.19 -1.79 0.20
C LYS A 43 -7.12 -2.86 0.16
N CYS A 44 -5.96 -2.64 0.78
CA CYS A 44 -4.95 -3.70 0.90
C CYS A 44 -5.51 -4.91 1.67
N ILE A 45 -6.23 -4.67 2.76
CA ILE A 45 -6.88 -5.74 3.54
C ILE A 45 -7.97 -6.43 2.71
N ASP A 46 -8.80 -5.66 1.99
CA ASP A 46 -9.84 -6.22 1.14
C ASP A 46 -9.26 -7.10 0.01
N VAL A 47 -8.11 -6.73 -0.56
CA VAL A 47 -7.38 -7.57 -1.53
C VAL A 47 -6.99 -8.91 -0.91
N LEU A 48 -6.45 -8.93 0.32
CA LEU A 48 -6.10 -10.18 1.01
C LEU A 48 -7.34 -11.05 1.29
N ILE A 49 -8.46 -10.44 1.65
CA ILE A 49 -9.71 -11.17 1.88
C ILE A 49 -10.24 -11.78 0.57
N ILE A 50 -10.23 -11.01 -0.52
CA ILE A 50 -10.87 -11.40 -1.78
C ILE A 50 -9.98 -12.33 -2.63
N ASP A 51 -8.71 -11.97 -2.79
CA ASP A 51 -7.80 -12.65 -3.72
C ASP A 51 -7.09 -13.83 -3.06
N ASP A 52 -6.80 -13.75 -1.76
CA ASP A 52 -6.12 -14.79 -0.98
C ASP A 52 -7.08 -15.63 -0.10
N ASP A 53 -8.39 -15.38 -0.16
CA ASP A 53 -9.45 -16.06 0.61
C ASP A 53 -9.18 -16.08 2.14
N MET A 54 -8.56 -15.01 2.64
CA MET A 54 -8.26 -14.85 4.05
C MET A 54 -9.50 -14.42 4.85
N SER A 55 -9.60 -14.88 6.10
CA SER A 55 -10.53 -14.26 7.04
C SER A 55 -10.12 -12.81 7.30
N GLU A 56 -11.06 -11.96 7.73
CA GLU A 56 -10.74 -10.57 8.05
C GLU A 56 -9.67 -10.45 9.14
N GLU A 57 -9.70 -11.33 10.15
CA GLU A 57 -8.70 -11.38 11.22
C GLU A 57 -7.31 -11.76 10.68
N ASP A 58 -7.22 -12.82 9.87
CA ASP A 58 -5.95 -13.25 9.27
C ASP A 58 -5.39 -12.19 8.31
N ALA A 59 -6.26 -11.55 7.51
CA ALA A 59 -5.89 -10.49 6.58
C ALA A 59 -5.35 -9.26 7.33
N LEU A 60 -5.97 -8.88 8.45
CA LEU A 60 -5.49 -7.81 9.31
C LEU A 60 -4.11 -8.14 9.90
N GLU A 61 -3.93 -9.32 10.50
CA GLU A 61 -2.64 -9.73 11.03
C GLU A 61 -1.57 -9.75 9.93
N TYR A 62 -1.88 -10.37 8.79
CA TYR A 62 -0.97 -10.44 7.66
C TYR A 62 -0.57 -9.04 7.18
N PHE A 63 -1.54 -8.16 6.97
CA PHE A 63 -1.29 -6.78 6.56
C PHE A 63 -0.40 -6.06 7.57
N HIS A 64 -0.71 -6.13 8.86
CA HIS A 64 0.06 -5.45 9.90
C HIS A 64 1.53 -5.92 9.94
N TYR A 65 1.80 -7.22 9.83
CA TYR A 65 3.14 -7.76 9.94
C TYR A 65 3.92 -7.72 8.62
N ASN A 66 3.31 -8.16 7.51
CA ASN A 66 4.01 -8.40 6.24
C ASN A 66 3.94 -7.22 5.27
N VAL A 67 2.96 -6.32 5.42
CA VAL A 67 2.75 -5.22 4.47
C VAL A 67 3.07 -3.88 5.14
N LEU A 68 2.33 -3.52 6.19
CA LEU A 68 2.52 -2.28 6.95
C LEU A 68 3.86 -2.24 7.68
N GLY A 69 4.27 -3.36 8.27
CA GLY A 69 5.53 -3.50 9.01
C GLY A 69 6.76 -3.73 8.13
N ALA A 70 6.60 -3.91 6.82
CA ALA A 70 7.71 -4.20 5.93
C ALA A 70 8.58 -2.95 5.66
N TRP A 71 9.89 -3.18 5.57
CA TRP A 71 10.86 -2.19 5.09
C TRP A 71 11.73 -2.82 4.02
N VAL A 72 11.56 -2.37 2.78
CA VAL A 72 12.22 -2.94 1.60
C VAL A 72 13.20 -1.95 0.93
N GLY A 73 13.43 -0.79 1.54
CA GLY A 73 14.32 0.25 1.05
C GLY A 73 13.83 1.66 1.36
N GLU A 74 14.61 2.67 0.98
CA GLU A 74 14.29 4.08 1.27
C GLU A 74 12.93 4.50 0.70
N TYR A 75 12.59 4.01 -0.49
CA TYR A 75 11.34 4.30 -1.18
C TYR A 75 10.19 3.35 -0.84
N THR A 76 10.28 2.60 0.28
CA THR A 76 9.19 1.74 0.78
C THR A 76 7.88 2.54 0.82
N PRO A 77 6.75 2.02 0.31
CA PRO A 77 5.48 2.76 0.28
C PRO A 77 4.96 3.13 1.67
N VAL A 78 3.91 3.94 1.71
CA VAL A 78 3.14 4.21 2.92
C VAL A 78 1.66 3.93 2.72
N PHE A 79 0.96 3.74 3.83
CA PHE A 79 -0.43 3.34 3.87
C PHE A 79 -1.25 4.39 4.64
N ALA A 80 -2.30 4.90 4.01
CA ALA A 80 -3.27 5.77 4.65
C ALA A 80 -4.45 4.96 5.19
N PHE A 81 -4.88 5.31 6.39
CA PHE A 81 -6.14 4.87 6.99
C PHE A 81 -7.16 5.99 6.76
N LEU A 82 -8.01 5.84 5.74
CA LEU A 82 -8.93 6.88 5.28
C LEU A 82 -10.31 6.82 5.94
N GLU A 83 -10.63 5.70 6.57
CA GLU A 83 -11.86 5.45 7.32
C GLU A 83 -11.49 5.06 8.76
N ASP A 84 -12.45 5.22 9.70
CA ASP A 84 -12.24 4.86 11.10
C ASP A 84 -12.02 3.34 11.21
N TYR A 85 -10.77 2.97 11.45
CA TYR A 85 -10.31 1.59 11.62
C TYR A 85 -9.39 1.41 12.83
N LEU A 86 -9.39 2.40 13.75
CA LEU A 86 -8.70 2.41 15.05
C LEU A 86 -9.71 2.57 16.20
#